data_AF-A0A0M3KHG2-F1
#
_entry.id   AF-A0A0M3KHG2-F1
#
_cell.length_a   1.000
_cell.length_b   1.000
_cell.length_c   1.000
_cell.angle_alpha   90.00
_cell.angle_beta   90.00
_cell.angle_gamma   90.00
#
_symmetry.space_group_name_H-M   'P 1'
#
loop_
_entity.id
_entity.type
_entity.pdbx_description
1 polymer ?
#
loop_
_entity_poly.entity_id
_entity_poly.type
_entity_poly.pdbx_seq_one_letter_code
_entity_poly.pdbx_strand_id
1 'polypeptide(L)'
;MLDVMSGTHLVNESLLIEINEFLSSAFLSSNDSSSLLMSIRKYTLPLENLLKCFLLDRIVIVANETEMVDRAKIRHPPDFVDGTSGRMDGARHPVSRDNTFVDLKYLTYGFSFLQDAVERALIELATGQRVKTGLFAQQEPYPCTGYDR
;
A
#
# COMPACT_ATOMS: atom_id res chain seq x y z
N MET A 1 36.64 12.69 3.64
CA MET A 1 36.14 13.73 2.71
C MET A 1 36.72 15.09 3.07
N LEU A 2 36.66 15.52 4.35
CA LEU A 2 37.30 16.74 4.84
C LEU A 2 38.84 16.76 4.66
N ASP A 3 39.53 15.63 4.88
CA ASP A 3 40.98 15.51 4.63
C ASP A 3 41.37 15.71 3.15
N VAL A 4 40.46 15.39 2.21
CA VAL A 4 40.69 15.57 0.77
C VAL A 4 40.56 17.05 0.39
N MET A 5 39.73 17.81 1.11
CA MET A 5 39.52 19.24 0.87
C MET A 5 40.61 20.12 1.50
N SER A 6 41.27 19.65 2.56
CA SER A 6 42.43 20.33 3.17
C SER A 6 43.65 20.39 2.24
N GLY A 7 43.83 19.39 1.38
CA GLY A 7 44.92 19.35 0.39
C GLY A 7 44.71 20.28 -0.81
N THR A 8 43.52 20.85 -0.96
CA THR A 8 43.20 21.85 -2.00
C THR A 8 43.04 23.22 -1.34
N HIS A 9 43.87 24.19 -1.68
CA HIS A 9 43.82 25.59 -1.21
C HIS A 9 42.51 26.35 -1.58
N LEU A 10 41.44 25.65 -1.93
CA LEU A 10 40.16 26.16 -2.43
C LEU A 10 39.20 26.60 -1.31
N VAL A 11 39.51 26.30 -0.05
CA VAL A 11 38.62 26.61 1.09
C VAL A 11 39.45 27.21 2.24
N ASN A 12 38.95 28.30 2.83
CA ASN A 12 39.56 28.95 3.99
C ASN A 12 39.43 28.06 5.24
N GLU A 13 40.43 28.05 6.12
CA GLU A 13 40.42 27.22 7.34
C GLU A 13 39.23 27.54 8.26
N SER A 14 38.77 28.80 8.28
CA SER A 14 37.58 29.20 9.03
C SER A 14 36.29 28.55 8.50
N LEU A 15 36.17 28.41 7.17
CA LEU A 15 35.03 27.75 6.53
C LEU A 15 35.04 26.24 6.75
N LEU A 16 36.22 25.62 6.86
CA LEU A 16 36.34 24.19 7.18
C LEU A 16 35.87 23.90 8.61
N ILE A 17 36.15 24.79 9.56
CA ILE A 17 35.67 24.67 10.93
C ILE A 17 34.15 24.82 10.99
N GLU A 18 33.58 25.83 10.33
CA GLU A 18 32.13 26.01 10.26
C GLU A 18 31.41 24.83 9.60
N ILE A 19 31.98 24.29 8.51
CA ILE A 19 31.42 23.11 7.83
C ILE A 19 31.51 21.87 8.73
N ASN A 20 32.59 21.70 9.48
CA ASN A 20 32.74 20.55 10.37
C ASN A 20 31.75 20.62 11.56
N GLU A 21 31.54 21.81 12.13
CA GLU A 21 30.54 22.04 13.17
C GLU A 21 29.11 21.84 12.64
N PHE A 22 28.83 22.32 11.42
CA PHE A 22 27.56 22.09 10.75
C PHE A 22 27.33 20.61 10.46
N LEU A 23 28.29 19.90 9.86
CA LEU A 23 28.15 18.48 9.54
C LEU A 23 27.99 17.61 10.79
N SER A 24 28.62 17.98 11.90
CA SER A 24 28.49 17.28 13.18
C SER A 24 27.10 17.42 13.81
N SER A 25 26.42 18.56 13.57
CA SER A 25 25.10 18.85 14.13
C SER A 25 23.94 18.56 13.16
N ALA A 26 24.20 18.61 11.85
CA ALA A 26 23.19 18.49 10.79
C ALA A 26 22.55 17.11 10.74
N PHE A 27 23.33 16.05 11.00
CA PHE A 27 22.88 14.65 10.94
C PHE A 27 22.55 14.04 12.31
N LEU A 28 22.48 14.85 13.37
CA LEU A 28 21.99 14.41 14.66
C LEU A 28 20.53 13.96 14.56
N SER A 29 20.08 13.21 15.58
CA SER A 29 18.74 12.66 15.65
C SER A 29 17.69 13.73 15.38
N SER A 30 16.62 13.36 14.68
CA SER A 30 15.48 14.24 14.39
C SER A 30 14.71 14.74 15.63
N ASN A 31 15.17 14.42 16.84
CA ASN A 31 14.67 14.98 18.10
C ASN A 31 15.42 16.25 18.53
N ASP A 32 16.61 16.52 17.98
CA ASP A 32 17.40 17.71 18.31
C ASP A 32 17.00 18.91 17.45
N SER A 33 16.73 20.05 18.11
CA SER A 33 16.18 21.26 17.47
C SER A 33 17.11 21.96 16.48
N SER A 34 18.43 21.74 16.60
CA SER A 34 19.45 22.31 15.71
C SER A 34 19.76 21.41 14.51
N SER A 35 19.24 20.18 14.48
CA SER A 35 19.52 19.26 13.40
C SER A 35 18.77 19.65 12.13
N LEU A 36 19.44 19.50 10.99
CA LEU A 36 18.82 19.67 9.68
C LEU A 36 17.68 18.65 9.50
N LEU A 37 17.82 17.45 10.08
CA LEU A 37 16.79 16.42 10.08
C LEU A 37 15.51 16.84 10.82
N MET A 38 15.59 17.61 11.92
CA MET A 38 14.41 18.16 12.59
C MET A 38 13.71 19.22 11.71
N SER A 39 14.48 20.05 11.01
CA SER A 39 13.93 21.02 10.06
C SER A 39 13.18 20.30 8.92
N ILE A 40 13.78 19.27 8.32
CA ILE A 40 13.11 18.41 7.33
C ILE A 40 11.84 17.79 7.93
N ARG A 41 11.94 17.20 9.13
CA ARG A 41 10.82 16.54 9.81
C ARG A 41 9.63 17.48 10.03
N LYS A 42 9.88 18.75 10.38
CA LYS A 42 8.83 19.78 10.56
C LYS A 42 8.01 20.01 9.28
N TYR A 43 8.66 19.97 8.12
CA TYR A 43 7.99 20.18 6.84
C TYR A 43 7.41 18.89 6.24
N THR A 44 7.95 17.72 6.57
CA THR A 44 7.44 16.43 6.08
C THR A 44 6.29 15.86 6.94
N LEU A 45 6.19 16.22 8.22
CA LEU A 45 5.14 15.74 9.14
C LEU A 45 3.69 15.98 8.64
N PRO A 46 3.34 17.18 8.13
CA PRO A 46 1.99 17.46 7.63
C PRO A 46 1.68 16.63 6.39
N LEU A 47 2.68 16.39 5.55
CA LEU A 47 2.58 15.60 4.33
C LEU A 47 2.40 14.11 4.68
N GLU A 48 3.10 13.62 5.70
CA GLU A 48 2.90 12.27 6.26
C GLU A 48 1.46 12.10 6.80
N ASN A 49 0.95 13.08 7.54
CA ASN A 49 -0.41 13.04 8.08
C ASN A 49 -1.49 13.15 6.99
N LEU A 50 -1.24 13.92 5.94
CA LEU A 50 -2.11 14.00 4.78
C LEU A 50 -2.11 12.69 3.98
N LEU A 51 -0.94 12.10 3.74
CA LEU A 51 -0.81 10.84 3.03
C LEU A 51 -1.41 9.66 3.80
N LYS A 52 -1.32 9.66 5.14
CA LYS A 52 -2.04 8.70 6.00
C LYS A 52 -3.54 8.64 5.72
N CYS A 53 -4.15 9.77 5.37
CA CYS A 53 -5.59 9.86 5.11
C CYS A 53 -5.99 9.53 3.67
N PHE A 54 -5.09 9.68 2.70
CA PHE A 54 -5.44 9.57 1.29
C PHE A 54 -5.09 8.22 0.68
N LEU A 55 -3.98 7.60 1.04
CA LEU A 55 -3.46 6.48 0.26
C LEU A 55 -2.64 5.54 1.13
N LEU A 56 -3.18 4.33 1.29
CA LEU A 56 -2.48 3.13 1.77
C LEU A 56 -2.23 3.13 3.27
N ASP A 57 -3.30 2.84 4.02
CA ASP A 57 -3.19 2.25 5.34
C ASP A 57 -2.52 0.87 5.18
N ARG A 58 -1.19 0.89 5.17
CA ARG A 58 -0.23 -0.23 5.18
C ARG A 58 -0.44 -1.34 4.14
N ILE A 59 0.22 -1.21 2.99
CA ILE A 59 0.76 -2.41 2.34
C ILE A 59 2.02 -2.80 3.14
N VAL A 60 1.88 -3.78 4.04
CA VAL A 60 3.05 -4.40 4.67
C VAL A 60 3.49 -5.55 3.77
N ILE A 61 4.54 -5.33 2.98
CA ILE A 61 5.19 -6.43 2.26
C ILE A 61 6.03 -7.18 3.30
N VAL A 62 5.50 -8.29 3.80
CA VAL A 62 6.21 -9.15 4.73
C VAL A 62 6.91 -10.24 3.95
N ALA A 63 8.22 -10.37 4.13
CA ALA A 63 9.03 -11.41 3.50
C ALA A 63 8.87 -12.80 4.15
N ASN A 64 8.08 -12.91 5.23
CA ASN A 64 7.91 -14.14 6.00
C ASN A 64 6.49 -14.70 5.83
N GLU A 65 6.36 -15.94 5.36
CA GLU A 65 5.09 -16.60 5.05
C GLU A 65 4.16 -16.69 6.27
N THR A 66 4.70 -16.90 7.47
CA THR A 66 3.89 -17.00 8.71
C THR A 66 3.35 -15.65 9.18
N GLU A 67 3.99 -14.53 8.83
CA GLU A 67 3.50 -13.18 9.12
C GLU A 67 2.62 -12.61 8.01
N MET A 68 2.77 -13.09 6.77
CA MET A 68 1.95 -12.67 5.64
C MET A 68 0.46 -12.94 5.85
N VAL A 69 0.10 -14.10 6.41
CA VAL A 69 -1.29 -14.46 6.71
C VAL A 69 -1.95 -13.43 7.64
N ASP A 70 -1.18 -12.86 8.57
CA ASP A 70 -1.70 -11.91 9.54
C ASP A 70 -1.63 -10.43 9.10
N ARG A 71 -0.73 -10.09 8.17
CA ARG A 71 -0.42 -8.69 7.80
C ARG A 71 -0.84 -8.29 6.38
N ALA A 72 -1.08 -9.22 5.45
CA ALA A 72 -1.59 -8.91 4.12
C ALA A 72 -3.14 -8.81 4.13
N LYS A 73 -3.65 -7.71 4.67
CA LYS A 73 -5.10 -7.44 4.77
C LYS A 73 -5.47 -6.21 3.95
N ILE A 74 -6.20 -6.42 2.86
CA ILE A 74 -6.79 -5.32 2.07
C ILE A 74 -8.03 -4.83 2.82
N ARG A 75 -8.03 -3.56 3.23
CA ARG A 75 -9.19 -2.91 3.85
C ARG A 75 -9.97 -2.13 2.80
N HIS A 76 -11.25 -2.45 2.64
CA HIS A 76 -12.18 -1.80 1.72
C HIS A 76 -13.39 -1.29 2.50
N PRO A 77 -14.00 -0.14 2.15
CA PRO A 77 -15.19 0.31 2.86
C PRO A 77 -16.33 -0.73 2.82
N PRO A 78 -17.05 -0.93 3.93
CA PRO A 78 -17.99 -2.04 4.11
C PRO A 78 -19.18 -1.99 3.15
N ASP A 79 -19.59 -0.81 2.68
CA ASP A 79 -20.72 -0.69 1.75
C ASP A 79 -20.41 -1.26 0.35
N PHE A 80 -19.12 -1.31 0.01
CA PHE A 80 -18.58 -1.70 -1.28
C PHE A 80 -18.04 -3.14 -1.32
N VAL A 81 -18.14 -3.87 -0.22
CA VAL A 81 -17.82 -5.31 -0.14
C VAL A 81 -19.00 -6.06 0.47
N ASP A 82 -19.06 -7.36 0.24
CA ASP A 82 -20.07 -8.16 0.93
C ASP A 82 -19.75 -8.29 2.41
N GLY A 83 -20.80 -8.32 3.22
CA GLY A 83 -20.70 -8.54 4.65
C GLY A 83 -20.17 -9.95 4.95
N THR A 84 -19.34 -10.07 5.98
CA THR A 84 -18.75 -11.35 6.39
C THR A 84 -19.62 -12.15 7.38
N SER A 85 -20.77 -11.62 7.76
CA SER A 85 -21.68 -12.25 8.73
C SER A 85 -22.42 -13.46 8.17
N GLY A 86 -22.59 -13.53 6.85
CA GLY A 86 -23.23 -14.64 6.15
C GLY A 86 -22.40 -15.05 4.94
N ARG A 87 -22.18 -16.35 4.74
CA ARG A 87 -21.38 -16.89 3.63
C ARG A 87 -22.23 -17.43 2.48
N MET A 88 -23.49 -17.75 2.74
CA MET A 88 -24.42 -18.32 1.78
C MET A 88 -25.77 -17.64 1.91
N ASP A 89 -26.47 -17.52 0.79
CA ASP A 89 -27.85 -17.07 0.77
C ASP A 89 -28.75 -18.10 1.45
N GLY A 90 -29.89 -17.62 1.96
CA GLY A 90 -30.90 -18.53 2.52
C GLY A 90 -31.40 -19.50 1.45
N ALA A 91 -31.57 -20.77 1.81
CA ALA A 91 -31.94 -21.88 0.93
C ALA A 91 -33.24 -21.70 0.10
N ARG A 92 -34.00 -20.61 0.31
CA ARG A 92 -35.24 -20.27 -0.39
C ARG A 92 -35.08 -19.22 -1.49
N HIS A 93 -33.85 -18.85 -1.87
CA HIS A 93 -33.59 -17.91 -2.96
C HIS A 93 -33.03 -18.67 -4.18
N PRO A 94 -33.89 -19.33 -4.99
CA PRO A 94 -33.47 -20.01 -6.22
C PRO A 94 -33.39 -18.99 -7.37
N VAL A 95 -32.75 -17.84 -7.15
CA VAL A 95 -32.58 -16.81 -8.18
C VAL A 95 -31.09 -16.59 -8.36
N SER A 96 -30.68 -16.29 -9.59
CA SER A 96 -29.31 -15.88 -9.88
C SER A 96 -28.93 -14.64 -9.08
N ARG A 97 -27.69 -14.61 -8.60
CA ARG A 97 -27.05 -13.40 -8.10
C ARG A 97 -26.54 -12.57 -9.28
N ASP A 98 -27.43 -11.80 -9.88
CA ASP A 98 -27.18 -11.03 -11.10
C ASP A 98 -27.26 -9.51 -10.90
N ASN A 99 -27.58 -9.03 -9.69
CA ASN A 99 -27.64 -7.61 -9.43
C ASN A 99 -26.24 -7.01 -9.29
N THR A 100 -25.81 -6.25 -10.30
CA THR A 100 -24.48 -5.65 -10.37
C THR A 100 -24.06 -4.90 -9.10
N PHE A 101 -24.93 -4.06 -8.52
CA PHE A 101 -24.53 -3.19 -7.40
C PHE A 101 -24.61 -3.87 -6.03
N VAL A 102 -25.36 -4.97 -5.92
CA VAL A 102 -25.63 -5.63 -4.63
C VAL A 102 -24.91 -6.96 -4.54
N ASP A 103 -24.91 -7.75 -5.61
CA ASP A 103 -24.36 -9.10 -5.62
C ASP A 103 -22.94 -9.18 -6.19
N LEU A 104 -22.58 -8.24 -7.09
CA LEU A 104 -21.28 -8.24 -7.75
C LEU A 104 -20.31 -7.20 -7.17
N LYS A 105 -20.50 -6.81 -5.90
CA LYS A 105 -19.73 -5.74 -5.25
C LYS A 105 -18.22 -5.88 -5.39
N TYR A 106 -17.69 -7.08 -5.25
CA TYR A 106 -16.25 -7.34 -5.39
C TYR A 106 -15.70 -6.97 -6.77
N LEU A 107 -16.49 -7.16 -7.83
CA LEU A 107 -16.16 -6.78 -9.20
C LEU A 107 -16.50 -5.31 -9.45
N THR A 108 -17.71 -4.88 -9.08
CA THR A 108 -18.25 -3.55 -9.37
C THR A 108 -17.49 -2.43 -8.67
N TYR A 109 -17.10 -2.64 -7.41
CA TYR A 109 -16.31 -1.66 -6.65
C TYR A 109 -14.81 -1.95 -6.64
N GLY A 110 -14.40 -3.03 -7.31
CA GLY A 110 -13.02 -3.27 -7.72
C GLY A 110 -12.07 -3.84 -6.68
N PHE A 111 -12.58 -4.39 -5.58
CA PHE A 111 -11.78 -5.14 -4.62
C PHE A 111 -11.02 -6.31 -5.29
N SER A 112 -11.66 -7.04 -6.21
CA SER A 112 -11.04 -8.18 -6.91
C SER A 112 -9.87 -7.74 -7.79
N PHE A 113 -9.97 -6.57 -8.43
CA PHE A 113 -8.87 -6.02 -9.24
C PHE A 113 -7.69 -5.60 -8.36
N LEU A 114 -7.97 -5.00 -7.20
CA LEU A 114 -6.93 -4.65 -6.24
C LEU A 114 -6.21 -5.90 -5.70
N GLN A 115 -6.98 -6.95 -5.39
CA GLN A 115 -6.41 -8.22 -4.97
C GLN A 115 -5.51 -8.83 -6.05
N ASP A 116 -5.97 -8.89 -7.30
CA ASP A 116 -5.18 -9.41 -8.44
C ASP A 116 -3.91 -8.58 -8.69
N ALA A 117 -3.98 -7.26 -8.62
CA ALA A 117 -2.80 -6.40 -8.78
C ALA A 117 -1.75 -6.62 -7.68
N VAL A 118 -2.18 -6.72 -6.43
CA VAL A 118 -1.29 -6.98 -5.28
C VAL A 118 -0.68 -8.38 -5.37
N GLU A 119 -1.48 -9.38 -5.74
CA GLU A 119 -1.03 -10.76 -5.87
C GLU A 119 -0.01 -10.94 -7.00
N ARG A 120 -0.24 -10.29 -8.15
CA ARG A 120 0.75 -10.24 -9.23
C ARG A 120 2.06 -9.61 -8.75
N ALA A 121 2.00 -8.43 -8.11
CA ALA A 121 3.20 -7.77 -7.60
C ALA A 121 3.96 -8.65 -6.59
N LEU A 122 3.24 -9.36 -5.73
CA LEU A 122 3.83 -10.29 -4.77
C LEU A 122 4.50 -11.48 -5.45
N ILE A 123 3.86 -12.10 -6.45
CA ILE A 123 4.44 -13.21 -7.22
C ILE A 123 5.71 -12.75 -7.94
N GLU A 124 5.70 -11.55 -8.52
CA GLU A 124 6.87 -10.98 -9.18
C GLU A 124 8.03 -10.76 -8.20
N LEU A 125 7.74 -10.27 -6.99
CA LEU A 125 8.75 -10.08 -5.95
C LEU A 125 9.28 -11.41 -5.40
N ALA A 126 8.41 -12.40 -5.20
CA ALA A 126 8.76 -13.68 -4.61
C ALA A 126 9.53 -14.59 -5.60
N THR A 127 9.14 -14.58 -6.88
CA THR A 127 9.70 -15.49 -7.89
C THR A 127 10.68 -14.82 -8.85
N GLY A 128 10.72 -13.48 -8.90
CA GLY A 128 11.51 -12.72 -9.87
C GLY A 128 10.98 -12.80 -11.30
N GLN A 129 9.86 -13.49 -11.54
CA GLN A 129 9.26 -13.64 -12.87
C GLN A 129 8.04 -12.76 -13.03
N ARG A 130 7.97 -12.04 -14.17
CA ARG A 130 6.80 -11.23 -14.52
C ARG A 130 5.61 -12.10 -14.91
N VAL A 131 4.46 -11.85 -14.28
CA VAL A 131 3.21 -12.56 -14.57
C VAL A 131 2.60 -11.98 -15.86
N LYS A 132 2.60 -12.76 -16.94
CA LYS A 132 2.06 -12.34 -18.26
C LYS A 132 0.58 -12.69 -18.46
N THR A 133 0.03 -13.55 -17.62
CA THR A 133 -1.33 -14.06 -17.72
C THR A 133 -2.31 -13.13 -16.99
N GLY A 134 -3.49 -12.92 -17.58
CA GLY A 134 -4.58 -12.17 -16.96
C GLY A 134 -5.60 -13.08 -16.28
N LEU A 135 -6.27 -12.56 -15.26
CA LEU A 135 -7.42 -13.21 -14.62
C LEU A 135 -8.71 -12.83 -15.35
N PHE A 136 -9.53 -13.82 -15.71
CA PHE A 136 -10.88 -13.62 -16.26
C PHE A 136 -11.89 -14.29 -15.33
N ALA A 137 -12.89 -13.53 -14.90
CA ALA A 137 -13.97 -14.03 -14.06
C ALA A 137 -15.25 -14.14 -14.91
N GLN A 138 -15.83 -15.34 -14.94
CA GLN A 138 -17.09 -15.62 -15.62
C GLN A 138 -18.08 -16.19 -14.60
N GLN A 139 -19.30 -15.66 -14.58
CA GLN A 139 -20.38 -16.28 -13.82
C GLN A 139 -20.85 -17.56 -14.51
N GLU A 140 -21.21 -18.56 -13.72
CA GLU A 140 -21.89 -19.74 -14.25
C GLU A 140 -23.28 -19.33 -14.79
N PRO A 141 -23.70 -19.86 -15.96
CA PRO A 141 -25.03 -19.59 -16.49
C PRO A 141 -26.10 -20.09 -15.53
N TYR A 142 -27.10 -19.25 -15.27
CA TYR A 142 -28.26 -19.63 -14.46
C TYR A 142 -29.43 -20.10 -15.34
N PRO A 143 -30.13 -21.20 -14.99
CA PRO A 143 -31.25 -21.69 -15.79
C PRO A 143 -32.43 -20.70 -15.78
N CYS A 144 -33.00 -20.46 -16.97
CA CYS A 144 -34.23 -19.68 -17.10
C CYS A 144 -35.42 -20.50 -16.61
N THR A 145 -35.91 -20.25 -15.39
CA THR A 145 -37.15 -20.86 -14.90
C THR A 145 -38.34 -20.01 -15.34
N GLY A 146 -39.15 -20.51 -16.28
CA GLY A 146 -40.45 -19.92 -16.57
C GLY A 146 -41.36 -20.09 -15.36
N TYR A 147 -41.87 -18.99 -14.82
CA TYR A 147 -42.97 -19.05 -13.86
C TYR A 147 -44.27 -19.27 -14.65
N ASP A 148 -44.91 -20.43 -14.49
CA ASP A 148 -46.31 -20.59 -14.89
C ASP A 148 -47.14 -19.60 -14.06
N ARG A 149 -47.90 -18.76 -14.75
CA ARG A 149 -48.62 -17.61 -14.19
C ARG A 149 -50.05 -17.95 -13.84
#